data_AF-A0A7S2IXC9-F1
#
_entry.id   AF-A0A7S2IXC9-F1
#
_cell.length_a   1.000
_cell.length_b   1.000
_cell.length_c   1.000
_cell.angle_alpha   90.00
_cell.angle_beta   90.00
_cell.angle_gamma   90.00
#
_symmetry.space_group_name_H-M   'P 1'
#
loop_
_entity.id
_entity.type
_entity.pdbx_description
1 polymer ?
#
loop_
_entity_poly.entity_id
_entity_poly.type
_entity_poly.pdbx_seq_one_letter_code
_entity_poly.pdbx_strand_id
1 'polypeptide(L)'
;YKSETVWEPVLPEYMYKGPNVLWLAFVHPAKMPALPPAMQHVSRNRPNGTLVIPSIGGEAYSDSAQWPWLASVEAAEAMAAEIVQWKAKYGIDGIDLDIEGNQPGAPAFAFAQKCKELDPTFIVTQPVDGYPQVKEENYMVNHAFAKGVQPPIESVGIMVYQGTGSL
;
A
#
# COMPACT_ATOMS: atom_id res chain seq x y z
N TYR A 1 -12.05 -1.65 0.18
CA TYR A 1 -13.35 -1.06 0.57
C TYR A 1 -14.56 -1.66 -0.15
N LYS A 2 -15.61 -2.01 0.62
CA LYS A 2 -16.93 -2.44 0.10
C LYS A 2 -17.96 -1.30 0.03
N SER A 3 -17.75 -0.22 0.77
CA SER A 3 -18.65 0.94 0.84
C SER A 3 -18.23 2.07 -0.10
N GLU A 4 -19.16 2.57 -0.90
CA GLU A 4 -18.97 3.76 -1.76
C GLU A 4 -19.55 5.02 -1.12
N THR A 5 -19.97 4.94 0.15
CA THR A 5 -20.50 6.08 0.88
C THR A 5 -19.48 7.20 0.90
N VAL A 6 -19.91 8.36 0.38
CA VAL A 6 -19.18 9.60 0.52
C VAL A 6 -19.43 10.11 1.95
N TRP A 7 -18.43 9.92 2.80
CA TRP A 7 -18.37 10.53 4.12
C TRP A 7 -17.09 11.36 4.24
N GLU A 8 -17.11 12.34 5.13
CA GLU A 8 -16.01 13.26 5.38
C GLU A 8 -15.47 12.98 6.79
N PRO A 9 -14.41 12.15 6.92
CA PRO A 9 -13.88 11.80 8.24
C PRO A 9 -13.34 13.04 8.94
N VAL A 10 -13.81 13.27 10.17
CA VAL A 10 -13.21 14.26 11.06
C VAL A 10 -12.09 13.57 11.84
N LEU A 11 -10.84 13.95 11.57
CA LEU A 11 -9.71 13.46 12.36
C LEU A 11 -9.83 14.01 13.80
N PRO A 12 -9.59 13.19 14.84
CA PRO A 12 -9.54 13.67 16.23
C PRO A 12 -8.25 14.47 16.48
N GLU A 13 -8.26 15.35 17.49
CA GLU A 13 -7.16 16.30 17.76
C GLU A 13 -5.79 15.62 17.91
N TYR A 14 -5.72 14.44 18.53
CA TYR A 14 -4.45 13.74 18.74
C TYR A 14 -3.77 13.33 17.41
N MET A 15 -4.54 13.15 16.33
CA MET A 15 -3.99 12.88 15.00
C MET A 15 -3.39 14.13 14.35
N TYR A 16 -3.66 15.34 14.86
CA TYR A 16 -3.03 16.58 14.36
C TYR A 16 -1.66 16.86 14.94
N LYS A 17 -1.35 16.30 16.12
CA LYS A 17 -0.14 16.61 16.89
C LYS A 17 0.81 15.43 17.06
N GLY A 18 0.34 14.20 16.80
CA GLY A 18 1.08 12.97 17.06
C GLY A 18 1.77 12.36 15.83
N PRO A 19 1.03 11.95 14.78
CA PRO A 19 1.57 11.12 13.73
C PRO A 19 2.32 11.89 12.64
N ASN A 20 3.49 11.38 12.28
CA ASN A 20 4.23 11.84 11.09
C ASN A 20 3.69 11.20 9.80
N VAL A 21 2.98 10.08 9.91
CA VAL A 21 2.41 9.33 8.80
C VAL A 21 1.06 8.74 9.21
N LEU A 22 0.08 8.78 8.31
CA LEU A 22 -1.22 8.13 8.42
C LEU A 22 -1.31 7.00 7.39
N TRP A 23 -1.32 5.76 7.88
CA TRP A 23 -1.66 4.59 7.07
C TRP A 23 -3.17 4.42 7.02
N LEU A 24 -3.74 4.39 5.81
CA LEU A 24 -5.20 4.31 5.61
C LEU A 24 -5.58 2.93 5.05
N ALA A 25 -6.13 2.08 5.91
CA ALA A 25 -6.57 0.73 5.59
C ALA A 25 -8.09 0.69 5.25
N PHE A 26 -8.56 0.10 4.15
CA PHE A 26 -7.83 -0.50 3.02
C PHE A 26 -8.45 -0.13 1.67
N VAL A 27 -7.59 0.07 0.67
CA VAL A 27 -7.96 0.13 -0.74
C VAL A 27 -8.32 -1.28 -1.22
N HIS A 28 -9.45 -1.43 -1.92
CA HIS A 28 -9.79 -2.73 -2.52
C HIS A 28 -8.97 -2.93 -3.80
N PRO A 29 -8.17 -4.01 -3.92
CA PRO A 29 -7.35 -4.23 -5.12
C PRO A 29 -8.17 -4.31 -6.41
N ALA A 30 -9.35 -4.93 -6.38
CA ALA A 30 -10.26 -5.04 -7.53
C ALA A 30 -10.93 -3.73 -7.96
N LYS A 31 -10.90 -2.68 -7.13
CA LYS A 31 -11.46 -1.35 -7.47
C LYS A 31 -10.39 -0.36 -7.93
N MET A 32 -9.11 -0.72 -7.86
CA MET A 32 -8.04 0.14 -8.32
C MET A 32 -8.18 0.43 -9.83
N PRO A 33 -7.88 1.66 -10.29
CA PRO A 33 -7.20 2.74 -9.55
C PRO A 33 -8.13 3.71 -8.79
N ALA A 34 -9.38 3.33 -8.50
CA ALA A 34 -10.23 4.16 -7.65
C ALA A 34 -9.73 4.15 -6.18
N LEU A 35 -9.53 5.34 -5.62
CA LEU A 35 -9.21 5.54 -4.20
C LEU A 35 -10.51 5.83 -3.43
N PRO A 36 -10.75 5.26 -2.23
CA PRO A 36 -11.94 5.60 -1.43
C PRO A 36 -12.09 7.11 -1.23
N PRO A 37 -13.30 7.68 -1.39
CA PRO A 37 -13.52 9.12 -1.17
C PRO A 37 -13.06 9.60 0.21
N ALA A 38 -13.21 8.76 1.24
CA ALA A 38 -12.73 9.03 2.59
C ALA A 38 -11.21 9.26 2.66
N MET A 39 -10.43 8.44 1.95
CA MET A 39 -8.97 8.55 1.94
C MET A 39 -8.53 9.79 1.16
N GLN A 40 -9.23 10.13 0.08
CA GLN A 40 -9.03 11.40 -0.63
C GLN A 40 -9.30 12.60 0.28
N HIS A 41 -10.40 12.55 1.05
CA HIS A 41 -10.74 13.60 2.02
C HIS A 41 -9.66 13.75 3.09
N VAL A 42 -9.21 12.65 3.70
CA VAL A 42 -8.15 12.68 4.71
C VAL A 42 -6.86 13.24 4.14
N SER A 43 -6.45 12.85 2.94
CA SER A 43 -5.22 13.35 2.32
C SER A 43 -5.25 14.85 2.04
N ARG A 44 -6.39 15.38 1.57
CA ARG A 44 -6.54 16.83 1.32
C ARG A 44 -6.61 17.67 2.60
N ASN A 45 -7.02 17.07 3.70
CA ASN A 45 -7.23 17.74 4.99
C ASN A 45 -6.26 17.27 6.08
N ARG A 46 -5.14 16.65 5.68
CA ARG A 46 -4.16 16.11 6.61
C ARG A 46 -3.48 17.22 7.42
N PRO A 47 -3.13 16.95 8.68
CA PRO A 47 -2.40 17.90 9.51
C PRO A 47 -0.94 18.07 9.07
N ASN A 48 -0.37 19.26 9.28
CA ASN A 48 1.06 19.50 9.55
C ASN A 48 2.10 18.74 8.69
N GLY A 49 1.85 18.56 7.38
CA GLY A 49 2.76 17.84 6.50
C GLY A 49 2.89 16.34 6.80
N THR A 50 1.99 15.79 7.61
CA THR A 50 1.85 14.35 7.84
C THR A 50 1.70 13.65 6.50
N LEU A 51 2.46 12.57 6.30
CA LEU A 51 2.35 11.77 5.09
C LEU A 51 1.08 10.91 5.14
N VAL A 52 0.45 10.66 4.00
CA VAL A 52 -0.74 9.83 3.89
C VAL A 52 -0.44 8.70 2.91
N ILE A 53 -0.50 7.48 3.42
CA ILE A 53 -0.15 6.25 2.71
C ILE A 53 -1.34 5.28 2.79
N PRO A 54 -2.20 5.20 1.75
CA PRO A 54 -3.22 4.18 1.66
C PRO A 54 -2.59 2.80 1.59
N SER A 55 -3.10 1.90 2.42
CA SER A 55 -2.73 0.49 2.38
C SER A 55 -3.65 -0.27 1.43
N ILE A 56 -3.05 -1.02 0.51
CA ILE A 56 -3.72 -1.81 -0.52
C ILE A 56 -3.69 -3.26 -0.05
N GLY A 57 -4.85 -3.90 0.01
CA GLY A 57 -4.94 -5.28 0.48
C GLY A 57 -5.38 -5.35 1.93
N GLY A 58 -4.60 -6.05 2.76
CA GLY A 58 -4.98 -6.60 4.05
C GLY A 58 -5.52 -8.02 3.92
N GLU A 59 -5.47 -8.80 5.00
CA GLU A 59 -5.84 -10.23 5.09
C GLU A 59 -7.11 -10.57 4.28
N ALA A 60 -8.22 -9.89 4.56
CA ALA A 60 -9.51 -10.15 3.93
C ALA A 60 -9.50 -10.02 2.39
N TYR A 61 -8.62 -9.19 1.82
CA TYR A 61 -8.50 -9.01 0.37
C TYR A 61 -7.39 -9.86 -0.25
N SER A 62 -6.45 -10.33 0.56
CA SER A 62 -5.37 -11.22 0.14
C SER A 62 -5.84 -12.68 0.04
N ASP A 63 -6.77 -13.08 0.89
CA ASP A 63 -7.33 -14.43 0.92
C ASP A 63 -8.50 -14.65 -0.04
N SER A 64 -9.26 -13.60 -0.34
CA SER A 64 -10.55 -13.75 -1.03
C SER A 64 -10.45 -13.84 -2.55
N ALA A 65 -9.41 -13.29 -3.17
CA ALA A 65 -9.22 -13.32 -4.62
C ALA A 65 -7.81 -12.90 -5.03
N GLN A 66 -7.40 -13.32 -6.23
CA GLN A 66 -6.23 -12.76 -6.92
C GLN A 66 -6.50 -11.29 -7.29
N TRP A 67 -5.51 -10.43 -7.08
CA TRP A 67 -5.61 -9.02 -7.42
C TRP A 67 -5.48 -8.87 -8.94
N PRO A 68 -6.49 -8.31 -9.64
CA PRO A 68 -6.54 -8.38 -11.11
C PRO A 68 -5.31 -7.77 -11.81
N TRP A 69 -4.73 -6.73 -11.23
CA TRP A 69 -3.55 -6.05 -11.75
C TRP A 69 -2.23 -6.74 -11.40
N LEU A 70 -2.24 -7.82 -10.62
CA LEU A 70 -1.08 -8.69 -10.41
C LEU A 70 -1.09 -9.93 -11.32
N ALA A 71 -2.01 -10.01 -12.29
CA ALA A 71 -2.11 -11.14 -13.21
C ALA A 71 -0.88 -11.31 -14.12
N SER A 72 -0.14 -10.23 -14.39
CA SER A 72 1.13 -10.24 -15.11
C SER A 72 1.98 -9.02 -14.73
N VAL A 73 3.25 -9.02 -15.12
CA VAL A 73 4.14 -7.85 -14.93
C VAL A 73 3.61 -6.64 -15.69
N GLU A 74 3.12 -6.82 -16.91
CA GLU A 74 2.58 -5.74 -17.74
C GLU A 74 1.33 -5.12 -17.11
N ALA A 75 0.44 -5.96 -16.55
CA ALA A 75 -0.75 -5.48 -15.84
C ALA A 75 -0.36 -4.68 -14.57
N ALA A 76 0.68 -5.14 -13.88
CA ALA A 76 1.20 -4.51 -12.69
C ALA A 76 1.81 -3.14 -13.02
N GLU A 77 2.66 -3.05 -14.04
CA GLU A 77 3.25 -1.79 -14.49
C GLU A 77 2.18 -0.79 -14.99
N ALA A 78 1.16 -1.27 -15.69
CA ALA A 78 0.05 -0.43 -16.13
C ALA A 78 -0.74 0.16 -14.95
N MET A 79 -0.98 -0.64 -13.91
CA MET A 79 -1.61 -0.13 -12.69
C MET A 79 -0.70 0.84 -11.94
N ALA A 80 0.61 0.61 -11.88
CA ALA A 80 1.56 1.54 -11.28
C ALA A 80 1.48 2.93 -11.93
N ALA A 81 1.36 2.98 -13.25
CA ALA A 81 1.21 4.23 -14.00
C ALA A 81 -0.06 5.02 -13.63
N GLU A 82 -1.15 4.34 -13.28
CA GLU A 82 -2.37 4.98 -12.78
C GLU A 82 -2.25 5.41 -11.31
N ILE A 83 -1.63 4.60 -10.46
CA ILE A 83 -1.56 4.82 -9.01
C ILE A 83 -0.62 5.97 -8.66
N VAL A 84 0.50 6.15 -9.35
CA VAL A 84 1.39 7.30 -9.10
C VAL A 84 0.66 8.65 -9.32
N GLN A 85 -0.38 8.66 -10.16
CA GLN A 85 -1.21 9.86 -10.37
C GLN A 85 -2.02 10.25 -9.13
N TRP A 86 -2.20 9.35 -8.15
CA TRP A 86 -2.90 9.68 -6.90
C TRP A 86 -2.23 10.80 -6.14
N LYS A 87 -0.91 10.95 -6.27
CA LYS A 87 -0.17 12.05 -5.64
C LYS A 87 -0.65 13.40 -6.16
N ALA A 88 -0.69 13.57 -7.49
CA ALA A 88 -1.19 14.80 -8.10
C ALA A 88 -2.72 14.97 -7.93
N LYS A 89 -3.50 13.89 -8.04
CA LYS A 89 -4.98 13.94 -8.02
C LYS A 89 -5.57 14.13 -6.61
N TYR A 90 -4.96 13.49 -5.62
CA TYR A 90 -5.53 13.34 -4.28
C TYR A 90 -4.60 13.80 -3.16
N GLY A 91 -3.34 14.11 -3.47
CA GLY A 91 -2.34 14.50 -2.48
C GLY A 91 -1.64 13.32 -1.81
N ILE A 92 -1.91 12.07 -2.20
CA ILE A 92 -1.34 10.88 -1.54
C ILE A 92 0.18 10.80 -1.73
N ASP A 93 0.91 10.46 -0.67
CA ASP A 93 2.38 10.50 -0.69
C ASP A 93 3.01 9.16 -1.12
N GLY A 94 2.23 8.09 -1.08
CA GLY A 94 2.66 6.75 -1.46
C GLY A 94 1.60 5.69 -1.24
N ILE A 95 2.01 4.43 -1.25
CA ILE A 95 1.16 3.27 -0.97
C ILE A 95 1.88 2.27 -0.07
N ASP A 96 1.09 1.46 0.62
CA ASP A 96 1.55 0.33 1.43
C ASP A 96 0.95 -0.95 0.82
N LEU A 97 1.79 -1.91 0.43
CA LEU A 97 1.38 -3.15 -0.25
C LEU A 97 1.12 -4.25 0.77
N ASP A 98 -0.04 -4.24 1.42
CA ASP A 98 -0.38 -5.20 2.47
C ASP A 98 -0.86 -6.55 1.90
N ILE A 99 0.11 -7.33 1.40
CA ILE A 99 -0.07 -8.63 0.76
C ILE A 99 0.07 -9.72 1.81
N GLU A 100 -1.01 -10.06 2.49
CA GLU A 100 -1.01 -11.08 3.56
C GLU A 100 -1.37 -12.50 3.06
N GLY A 101 -1.26 -12.76 1.74
CA GLY A 101 -1.74 -14.00 1.13
C GLY A 101 -1.10 -14.31 -0.21
N ASN A 102 -1.74 -15.18 -1.00
CA ASN A 102 -1.13 -15.77 -2.20
C ASN A 102 -1.14 -14.86 -3.45
N GLN A 103 -0.72 -13.59 -3.35
CA GLN A 103 -0.65 -12.65 -4.48
C GLN A 103 0.72 -12.61 -5.20
N PRO A 104 0.82 -12.82 -6.52
CA PRO A 104 2.08 -12.99 -7.23
C PRO A 104 3.19 -11.97 -6.88
N GLY A 105 4.25 -12.44 -6.19
CA GLY A 105 5.32 -11.58 -5.71
C GLY A 105 6.14 -10.89 -6.82
N ALA A 106 6.38 -11.56 -7.95
CA ALA A 106 7.14 -10.97 -9.07
C ALA A 106 6.39 -9.79 -9.74
N PRO A 107 5.10 -9.92 -10.11
CA PRO A 107 4.29 -8.78 -10.51
C PRO A 107 4.21 -7.66 -9.45
N ALA A 108 4.09 -7.99 -8.16
CA ALA A 108 4.05 -6.99 -7.10
C ALA A 108 5.37 -6.22 -6.99
N PHE A 109 6.50 -6.91 -7.13
CA PHE A 109 7.82 -6.29 -7.18
C PHE A 109 7.97 -5.34 -8.38
N ALA A 110 7.55 -5.77 -9.57
CA ALA A 110 7.56 -4.94 -10.77
C ALA A 110 6.64 -3.71 -10.64
N PHE A 111 5.47 -3.85 -10.01
CA PHE A 111 4.59 -2.73 -9.65
C PHE A 111 5.33 -1.69 -8.81
N ALA A 112 6.00 -2.12 -7.73
CA ALA A 112 6.76 -1.24 -6.85
C ALA A 112 7.91 -0.55 -7.59
N GLN A 113 8.69 -1.29 -8.38
CA GLN A 113 9.75 -0.73 -9.22
C GLN A 113 9.19 0.34 -10.17
N LYS A 114 8.07 0.05 -10.82
CA LYS A 114 7.49 0.97 -11.79
C LYS A 114 6.99 2.25 -11.14
N CYS A 115 6.41 2.17 -9.94
CA CYS A 115 6.07 3.36 -9.16
C CYS A 115 7.30 4.26 -8.94
N LYS A 116 8.45 3.68 -8.55
CA LYS A 116 9.69 4.42 -8.33
C LYS A 116 10.31 4.97 -9.61
N GLU A 117 10.21 4.25 -10.73
CA GLU A 117 10.68 4.73 -12.04
C GLU A 117 9.90 5.97 -12.50
N LEU A 118 8.57 5.96 -12.29
CA LEU A 118 7.69 7.04 -12.73
C LEU A 118 7.74 8.26 -11.79
N ASP A 119 7.85 8.03 -10.49
CA ASP A 119 8.08 9.07 -9.48
C ASP A 119 9.00 8.53 -8.36
N PRO A 120 10.29 8.90 -8.39
CA PRO A 120 11.25 8.50 -7.35
C PRO A 120 10.90 8.98 -5.93
N THR A 121 9.98 9.93 -5.81
CA THR A 121 9.50 10.47 -4.52
C THR A 121 8.15 9.90 -4.10
N PHE A 122 7.57 8.97 -4.86
CA PHE A 122 6.38 8.21 -4.46
C PHE A 122 6.79 7.10 -3.50
N ILE A 123 6.22 7.08 -2.29
CA ILE A 123 6.60 6.10 -1.26
C ILE A 123 5.93 4.76 -1.54
N VAL A 124 6.66 3.68 -1.37
CA VAL A 124 6.16 2.31 -1.41
C VAL A 124 6.66 1.57 -0.17
N THR A 125 5.75 1.04 0.62
CA THR A 125 6.08 0.21 1.78
C THR A 125 5.47 -1.18 1.66
N GLN A 126 6.02 -2.14 2.40
CA GLN A 126 5.52 -3.51 2.45
C GLN A 126 5.47 -3.92 3.93
N PRO A 127 4.30 -4.07 4.55
CA PRO A 127 4.21 -4.78 5.81
C PRO A 127 4.41 -6.28 5.54
N VAL A 128 4.95 -6.98 6.53
CA VAL A 128 5.17 -8.43 6.51
C VAL A 128 4.87 -9.03 7.86
N ASP A 129 4.55 -10.31 7.88
CA ASP A 129 4.44 -11.08 9.10
C ASP A 129 5.73 -11.00 9.95
N GLY A 130 5.56 -11.07 11.28
CA GLY A 130 6.69 -11.15 12.23
C GLY A 130 7.57 -12.40 12.07
N TYR A 131 7.20 -13.32 11.18
CA TYR A 131 7.89 -14.55 10.84
C TYR A 131 7.59 -14.93 9.39
N PRO A 132 8.44 -15.71 8.70
CA PRO A 132 8.34 -15.89 7.24
C PRO A 132 7.26 -16.92 6.86
N GLN A 133 5.97 -16.55 6.95
CA GLN A 133 4.85 -17.43 6.57
C GLN A 133 4.34 -17.17 5.14
N VAL A 134 4.21 -15.91 4.73
CA VAL A 134 3.70 -15.57 3.39
C VAL A 134 4.86 -15.49 2.40
N LYS A 135 4.92 -16.42 1.43
CA LYS A 135 6.04 -16.48 0.47
C LYS A 135 6.10 -15.23 -0.42
N GLU A 136 4.96 -14.61 -0.67
CA GLU A 136 4.81 -13.40 -1.48
C GLU A 136 5.46 -12.17 -0.83
N GLU A 137 5.16 -11.93 0.45
CA GLU A 137 5.83 -10.91 1.27
C GLU A 137 7.35 -11.12 1.27
N ASN A 138 7.77 -12.36 1.50
CA ASN A 138 9.18 -12.75 1.50
C ASN A 138 9.83 -12.52 0.14
N TYR A 139 9.10 -12.70 -0.97
CA TYR A 139 9.61 -12.40 -2.30
C TYR A 139 9.99 -10.93 -2.41
N MET A 140 9.09 -10.02 -2.01
CA MET A 140 9.33 -8.58 -2.03
C MET A 140 10.57 -8.21 -1.22
N VAL A 141 10.65 -8.64 0.04
CA VAL A 141 11.79 -8.32 0.93
C VAL A 141 13.11 -8.88 0.40
N ASN A 142 13.13 -10.15 -0.02
CA ASN A 142 14.34 -10.81 -0.49
C ASN A 142 14.90 -10.18 -1.77
N HIS A 143 14.04 -9.65 -2.64
CA HIS A 143 14.47 -9.02 -3.89
C HIS A 143 14.76 -7.52 -3.69
N ALA A 144 13.98 -6.80 -2.87
CA ALA A 144 14.13 -5.36 -2.67
C ALA A 144 15.48 -4.99 -2.04
N PHE A 145 15.96 -5.82 -1.12
CA PHE A 145 17.22 -5.58 -0.41
C PHE A 145 18.36 -6.49 -0.88
N ALA A 146 18.21 -7.13 -2.05
CA ALA A 146 19.28 -7.91 -2.65
C ALA A 146 20.49 -7.02 -3.02
N LYS A 147 21.68 -7.61 -2.98
CA LYS A 147 22.92 -6.88 -3.27
C LYS A 147 22.90 -6.27 -4.67
N GLY A 148 23.08 -4.95 -4.74
CA GLY A 148 23.13 -4.21 -6.01
C GLY A 148 21.77 -3.78 -6.55
N VAL A 149 20.68 -4.06 -5.82
CA VAL A 149 19.34 -3.57 -6.15
C VAL A 149 19.12 -2.21 -5.49
N GLN A 150 18.56 -1.26 -6.25
CA GLN A 150 17.95 -0.06 -5.67
C GLN A 150 16.57 -0.47 -5.15
N PRO A 151 16.33 -0.45 -3.83
CA PRO A 151 15.09 -0.98 -3.28
C PRO A 151 13.87 -0.23 -3.83
N PRO A 152 12.87 -0.93 -4.39
CA PRO A 152 11.66 -0.30 -4.85
C PRO A 152 10.69 0.03 -3.70
N ILE A 153 11.05 -0.31 -2.47
CA ILE A 153 10.31 -0.02 -1.24
C ILE A 153 11.24 0.68 -0.24
N GLU A 154 10.73 1.67 0.49
CA GLU A 154 11.55 2.43 1.47
C GLU A 154 11.65 1.75 2.84
N SER A 155 10.63 1.00 3.23
CA SER A 155 10.59 0.37 4.54
C SER A 155 9.72 -0.88 4.56
N VAL A 156 10.05 -1.76 5.50
CA VAL A 156 9.29 -2.96 5.84
C VAL A 156 8.66 -2.78 7.22
N GLY A 157 7.33 -2.88 7.29
CA GLY A 157 6.60 -2.92 8.55
C GLY A 157 6.54 -4.35 9.08
N ILE A 158 6.91 -4.60 10.34
CA ILE A 158 6.90 -5.97 10.89
C ILE A 158 5.67 -6.16 11.79
N MET A 159 4.75 -7.03 11.39
CA MET A 159 3.52 -7.34 12.11
C MET A 159 3.77 -8.35 13.24
N VAL A 160 4.37 -7.88 14.35
CA VAL A 160 4.80 -8.71 15.50
C VAL A 160 3.67 -9.17 16.44
N TYR A 161 2.41 -9.07 16.03
CA TYR A 161 1.24 -9.31 16.88
C TYR A 161 0.45 -10.58 16.51
N GLN A 162 0.71 -11.20 15.34
CA GLN A 162 -0.01 -12.41 14.93
C GLN A 162 0.34 -13.67 15.75
N GLY A 163 1.45 -13.67 16.51
CA GLY A 163 1.81 -14.79 17.39
C GLY A 163 0.78 -15.13 18.48
N THR A 164 -0.24 -14.28 18.68
CA THR A 164 -1.35 -14.49 19.63
C THR A 164 -2.73 -14.48 18.98
N GLY A 165 -2.87 -14.40 17.65
CA GLY A 165 -4.16 -14.31 16.97
C GLY A 165 -4.96 -13.05 17.31
N SER A 166 -4.31 -11.88 17.26
CA SER A 166 -4.87 -10.60 17.73
C SER A 166 -5.42 -9.66 16.65
N LEU A 167 -5.76 -10.18 15.47
CA LEU A 167 -6.60 -9.48 14.48
C LEU A 167 -7.98 -10.15 14.38
#